data_AF-A0A4V0I301-F1
#
_entry.id   AF-A0A4V0I301-F1
#
_cell.length_a   1.000
_cell.length_b   1.000
_cell.length_c   1.000
_cell.angle_alpha   90.00
_cell.angle_beta   90.00
_cell.angle_gamma   90.00
#
_symmetry.space_group_name_H-M   'P 1'
#
loop_
_entity.id
_entity.type
_entity.pdbx_description
1 polymer ?
#
loop_
_entity_poly.entity_id
_entity_poly.type
_entity_poly.pdbx_seq_one_letter_code
_entity_poly.pdbx_strand_id
1 'polypeptide(L)'
;MTVGLIFAAVLVVLGLGTGARQVRTLRRLGEEPYTPEVDRRYYRGQVRRRAVAAVLLLAIGVLIAAYYLSGMDARMDALGERGNAGPPSDDDKAFMQWAGAYWIGVLLLLGAVVWMAVLDFWATRVYWLARYREIKTDHDTKLRRDLAVYRQQKLNDRAKGLKPPTDDTTPEGDPPVA
;
A
#
# COMPACT_ATOMS: atom_id res chain seq x y z
N MET A 1 9.15 -29.58 16.95
CA MET A 1 8.72 -28.62 18.00
C MET A 1 9.31 -27.19 17.89
N THR A 2 10.63 -26.96 18.04
CA THR A 2 11.21 -25.60 18.21
C THR A 2 10.98 -24.66 17.02
N VAL A 3 11.16 -25.15 15.79
CA VAL A 3 10.98 -24.34 14.57
C VAL A 3 9.54 -23.84 14.42
N GLY A 4 8.55 -24.67 14.71
CA GLY A 4 7.13 -24.32 14.61
C GLY A 4 6.72 -23.25 15.62
N LEU A 5 7.22 -23.33 16.86
CA LEU A 5 6.99 -22.30 17.88
C LEU A 5 7.66 -20.97 17.52
N ILE A 6 8.88 -21.00 16.96
CA ILE A 6 9.54 -19.79 16.47
C ILE A 6 8.70 -19.15 15.36
N PHE A 7 8.22 -19.94 14.41
CA PHE A 7 7.37 -19.45 13.32
C PHE A 7 6.06 -18.84 13.85
N ALA A 8 5.39 -19.51 14.79
CA ALA A 8 4.20 -18.98 15.45
C ALA A 8 4.48 -17.65 16.17
N ALA A 9 5.58 -17.57 16.92
CA ALA A 9 6.00 -16.34 17.61
C ALA A 9 6.26 -15.21 16.61
N VAL A 10 6.94 -15.48 15.50
CA VAL A 10 7.18 -14.50 14.42
C VAL A 10 5.86 -14.01 13.85
N LEU A 11 4.90 -14.90 13.55
CA LEU A 11 3.59 -14.51 13.03
C LEU A 11 2.81 -13.63 14.01
N VAL A 12 2.82 -13.96 15.30
CA VAL A 12 2.16 -13.16 16.34
C VAL A 12 2.82 -11.78 16.47
N VAL A 13 4.14 -11.71 16.51
CA VAL A 13 4.89 -10.43 16.58
C VAL A 13 4.63 -9.59 15.33
N LEU A 14 4.61 -10.19 14.14
CA LEU A 14 4.27 -9.49 12.90
C LEU A 14 2.82 -8.99 12.90
N GLY A 15 1.86 -9.81 13.34
CA GLY A 15 0.46 -9.42 13.47
C GLY A 15 0.28 -8.24 14.42
N LEU A 16 0.85 -8.31 15.62
CA LEU A 16 0.79 -7.24 16.62
C LEU A 16 1.52 -5.97 16.15
N GLY A 17 2.72 -6.11 15.60
CA GLY A 17 3.53 -4.99 15.14
C GLY A 17 2.89 -4.24 13.97
N THR A 18 2.33 -4.97 13.00
CA THR A 18 1.61 -4.37 11.87
C THR A 18 0.30 -3.73 12.30
N GLY A 19 -0.45 -4.36 13.21
CA GLY A 19 -1.67 -3.79 13.80
C GLY A 19 -1.40 -2.50 14.57
N ALA A 20 -0.36 -2.49 15.43
CA ALA A 20 0.02 -1.30 16.20
C ALA A 20 0.45 -0.13 15.31
N ARG A 21 1.20 -0.39 14.23
CA ARG A 21 1.56 0.64 13.26
C ARG A 21 0.32 1.23 12.57
N GLN A 22 -0.66 0.40 12.22
CA GLN A 22 -1.88 0.88 11.56
C GLN A 22 -2.76 1.74 12.46
N VAL A 23 -2.89 1.38 13.73
CA VAL A 23 -3.60 2.21 14.72
C VAL A 23 -2.93 3.57 14.86
N ARG A 24 -1.59 3.62 14.88
CA ARG A 24 -0.84 4.89 14.89
C ARG A 24 -1.09 5.72 13.63
N THR A 25 -1.12 5.09 12.45
CA THR A 25 -1.43 5.79 11.20
C THR A 25 -2.85 6.37 11.19
N LEU A 26 -3.85 5.64 11.70
CA LEU A 26 -5.21 6.16 11.81
C LEU A 26 -5.31 7.35 12.76
N ARG A 27 -4.60 7.29 13.90
CA ARG A 27 -4.56 8.40 14.85
C ARG A 27 -3.98 9.66 14.19
N ARG A 28 -2.86 9.53 13.47
CA ARG A 28 -2.25 10.64 12.71
C ARG A 28 -3.15 11.19 11.61
N LEU A 29 -3.85 10.33 10.87
CA LEU A 29 -4.81 10.78 9.84
C LEU A 29 -6.01 11.54 10.42
N GLY A 30 -6.34 11.33 11.69
CA GLY A 30 -7.35 12.12 12.40
C GLY A 30 -6.89 13.53 12.73
N GLU A 31 -5.58 13.77 12.79
CA GLU A 31 -4.98 15.05 13.20
C GLU A 31 -4.77 16.02 12.02
N GLU A 32 -4.90 15.58 10.76
CA GLU A 32 -4.75 16.42 9.56
C GLU A 32 -6.12 16.83 8.96
N PRO A 33 -6.60 18.07 9.19
CA PRO A 33 -7.94 18.49 8.76
C PRO A 33 -8.06 18.70 7.24
N TYR A 34 -6.94 18.94 6.54
CA TYR A 34 -6.91 19.40 5.16
C TYR A 34 -6.71 18.29 4.11
N THR A 35 -6.75 17.00 4.49
CA THR A 35 -6.61 15.92 3.53
C THR A 35 -7.84 15.84 2.60
N PRO A 36 -7.67 15.80 1.27
CA PRO A 36 -8.77 15.62 0.33
C PRO A 36 -9.64 14.40 0.68
N GLU A 37 -10.95 14.52 0.50
CA GLU A 37 -11.92 13.50 0.93
C GLU A 37 -11.75 12.15 0.19
N VAL A 38 -11.27 12.21 -1.05
CA VAL A 38 -10.93 11.04 -1.87
C VAL A 38 -9.78 10.23 -1.25
N ASP A 39 -8.72 10.90 -0.80
CA ASP A 39 -7.58 10.25 -0.14
C ASP A 39 -7.99 9.63 1.20
N ARG A 40 -8.85 10.30 1.96
CA ARG A 40 -9.38 9.75 3.23
C ARG A 40 -10.11 8.42 3.05
N ARG A 41 -10.95 8.29 2.01
CA ARG A 41 -11.63 7.02 1.70
C ARG A 41 -10.64 5.92 1.33
N TYR A 42 -9.61 6.26 0.55
CA TYR A 42 -8.56 5.31 0.18
C TYR A 42 -7.79 4.81 1.42
N TYR A 43 -7.33 5.72 2.28
CA TYR A 43 -6.57 5.36 3.48
C TYR A 43 -7.40 4.52 4.46
N ARG A 44 -8.68 4.85 4.68
CA ARG A 44 -9.56 4.02 5.53
C ARG A 44 -9.71 2.60 4.98
N GLY A 45 -9.90 2.45 3.67
CA GLY A 45 -9.96 1.14 3.03
C GLY A 45 -8.66 0.36 3.19
N GLN A 46 -7.51 1.02 3.01
CA GLN A 46 -6.20 0.41 3.19
C GLN A 46 -5.96 -0.05 4.63
N VAL A 47 -6.28 0.78 5.63
CA VAL A 47 -6.11 0.37 7.02
C VAL A 47 -7.02 -0.79 7.37
N ARG A 48 -8.29 -0.78 6.94
CA ARG A 48 -9.21 -1.91 7.19
C ARG A 48 -8.67 -3.21 6.61
N ARG A 49 -8.18 -3.21 5.37
CA ARG A 49 -7.59 -4.42 4.74
C ARG A 49 -6.37 -4.93 5.51
N ARG A 50 -5.47 -4.02 5.89
CA ARG A 50 -4.26 -4.38 6.64
C ARG A 50 -4.57 -4.84 8.08
N ALA A 51 -5.67 -4.37 8.67
CA ALA A 51 -6.10 -4.77 10.01
C ALA A 51 -6.65 -6.20 9.97
N VAL A 52 -7.45 -6.52 8.95
CA VAL A 52 -7.91 -7.90 8.70
C VAL A 52 -6.71 -8.84 8.50
N ALA A 53 -5.71 -8.45 7.71
CA ALA A 53 -4.50 -9.26 7.53
C ALA A 53 -3.75 -9.49 8.86
N ALA A 54 -3.60 -8.46 9.69
CA ALA A 54 -2.97 -8.57 11.01
C ALA A 54 -3.73 -9.53 11.94
N VAL A 55 -5.07 -9.45 11.96
CA VAL A 55 -5.93 -10.36 12.74
C VAL A 55 -5.80 -11.80 12.24
N LEU A 56 -5.79 -12.02 10.93
CA LEU A 56 -5.61 -13.35 10.34
C LEU A 56 -4.23 -13.94 10.69
N LEU A 57 -3.15 -13.16 10.59
CA LEU A 57 -1.82 -13.59 10.97
C LEU A 57 -1.73 -13.97 12.45
N LEU A 58 -2.36 -13.18 13.32
CA LEU A 58 -2.42 -13.47 14.75
C LEU A 58 -3.22 -14.74 15.02
N ALA A 59 -4.37 -14.92 14.37
CA ALA A 59 -5.19 -16.13 14.49
C ALA A 59 -4.40 -17.38 14.05
N ILE A 60 -3.69 -17.32 12.92
CA ILE A 60 -2.83 -18.42 12.45
C ILE A 60 -1.71 -18.70 13.46
N GLY A 61 -1.02 -17.66 13.95
CA GLY A 61 0.04 -17.81 14.94
C GLY A 61 -0.45 -18.45 16.24
N VAL A 62 -1.62 -18.03 16.74
CA VAL A 62 -2.25 -18.60 17.94
C VAL A 62 -2.66 -20.06 17.72
N LEU A 63 -3.24 -20.39 16.57
CA LEU A 63 -3.57 -21.77 16.22
C LEU A 63 -2.30 -22.64 16.20
N ILE A 64 -1.27 -22.24 15.45
CA ILE A 64 -0.01 -23.02 15.40
C ILE A 64 0.60 -23.18 16.81
N ALA A 65 0.61 -22.12 17.63
CA ALA A 65 1.08 -22.21 19.00
C ALA A 65 0.26 -23.21 19.83
N ALA A 66 -1.08 -23.14 19.75
CA ALA A 66 -1.99 -24.05 20.46
C ALA A 66 -1.79 -25.52 20.05
N TYR A 67 -1.52 -25.78 18.76
CA TYR A 67 -1.20 -27.11 18.25
C TYR A 67 0.05 -27.69 18.96
N TYR A 68 1.13 -26.92 19.06
CA TYR A 68 2.35 -27.39 19.74
C TYR A 68 2.20 -27.46 21.26
N LEU A 69 1.55 -26.47 21.87
CA LEU A 69 1.33 -26.42 23.33
C LEU A 69 0.42 -27.54 23.84
N SER A 70 -0.53 -28.00 23.03
CA SER A 70 -1.43 -29.11 23.37
C SER A 70 -0.78 -30.50 23.27
N GLY A 71 0.44 -30.60 22.73
CA GLY A 71 1.12 -31.88 22.52
C GLY A 71 0.56 -32.72 21.36
N MET A 72 -0.26 -32.15 20.48
CA MET A 72 -0.77 -32.84 19.30
C MET A 72 0.35 -33.36 18.38
N ASP A 73 1.48 -32.65 18.33
CA ASP A 73 2.68 -33.04 17.58
C ASP A 73 3.19 -34.42 18.04
N ALA A 74 3.39 -34.59 19.34
CA ALA A 74 3.84 -35.86 19.93
C ALA A 74 2.81 -36.98 19.72
N ARG A 75 1.51 -36.66 19.73
CA ARG A 75 0.45 -37.65 19.44
C ARG A 75 0.46 -38.07 17.97
N MET A 76 0.70 -37.16 17.04
CA MET A 76 0.84 -37.47 15.59
C MET A 76 2.06 -38.34 15.32
N ASP A 77 3.20 -38.06 15.96
CA ASP A 77 4.41 -38.87 15.83
C ASP A 77 4.19 -40.31 16.34
N ALA A 78 3.58 -40.43 17.53
CA ALA A 78 3.26 -41.74 18.11
C ALA A 78 2.27 -42.55 17.23
N LEU A 79 1.35 -41.88 16.55
CA LEU A 79 0.45 -42.51 15.58
C LEU A 79 1.19 -43.01 14.34
N GLY A 80 2.15 -42.23 13.85
CA GLY A 80 3.01 -42.64 12.73
C GLY A 80 3.82 -43.89 13.05
N GLU A 81 4.36 -43.99 14.26
CA GLU A 81 5.08 -45.19 14.72
C GLU A 81 4.16 -46.41 14.84
N ARG A 82 2.96 -46.25 15.41
CA ARG A 82 1.97 -47.34 15.57
C ARG A 82 1.38 -47.82 14.26
N GLY A 83 1.18 -46.93 13.29
CA GLY A 83 0.62 -47.27 11.98
C GLY A 83 1.47 -48.31 11.21
N ASN A 84 2.76 -48.43 11.54
CA ASN A 84 3.62 -49.47 10.98
C ASN A 84 3.44 -50.85 11.63
N ALA A 85 2.80 -50.91 12.80
CA ALA A 85 2.61 -52.13 13.59
C ALA A 85 1.23 -52.78 13.39
N GLY A 86 0.31 -52.13 12.67
CA GLY A 86 -1.03 -52.65 12.41
C GLY A 86 -2.04 -51.58 11.98
N PRO A 87 -3.29 -51.97 11.70
CA PRO A 87 -4.34 -51.03 11.30
C PRO A 87 -4.67 -50.03 12.44
N PRO A 88 -4.96 -48.76 12.12
CA PRO A 88 -5.26 -47.73 13.11
C PRO A 88 -6.57 -48.03 13.84
N SER A 89 -6.59 -47.75 15.14
CA SER A 89 -7.80 -47.86 15.96
C SER A 89 -8.84 -46.80 15.55
N ASP A 90 -10.09 -46.97 15.96
CA ASP A 90 -11.15 -46.00 15.62
C ASP A 90 -10.93 -44.63 16.28
N ASP A 91 -10.34 -44.60 17.49
CA ASP A 91 -9.92 -43.37 18.16
C ASP A 91 -8.81 -42.64 17.38
N ASP A 92 -7.89 -43.38 16.79
CA ASP A 92 -6.80 -42.84 15.96
C ASP A 92 -7.35 -42.21 14.68
N LYS A 93 -8.33 -42.87 14.04
CA LYS A 93 -9.02 -42.32 12.85
C LYS A 93 -9.77 -41.04 13.18
N ALA A 94 -10.50 -41.00 14.30
CA ALA A 94 -11.23 -39.81 14.73
C ALA A 94 -10.27 -38.64 15.01
N PHE A 95 -9.15 -38.90 15.67
CA PHE A 95 -8.10 -37.91 15.89
C PHE A 95 -7.49 -37.42 14.58
N MET A 96 -7.16 -38.32 13.65
CA MET A 96 -6.62 -37.94 12.33
C MET A 96 -7.59 -37.08 11.53
N GLN A 97 -8.89 -37.39 11.55
CA GLN A 97 -9.91 -36.56 10.89
C GLN A 97 -9.98 -35.17 11.51
N TRP A 98 -9.97 -35.07 12.84
CA TRP A 98 -9.99 -33.79 13.53
C TRP A 98 -8.71 -32.98 13.28
N ALA A 99 -7.52 -33.60 13.36
CA ALA A 99 -6.24 -32.98 13.05
C ALA A 99 -6.18 -32.53 11.58
N GLY A 100 -6.73 -33.31 10.66
CA GLY A 100 -6.87 -32.95 9.25
C GLY A 100 -7.76 -31.73 9.05
N ALA A 101 -8.96 -31.72 9.64
CA ALA A 101 -9.88 -30.59 9.59
C ALA A 101 -9.26 -29.31 10.19
N TYR A 102 -8.52 -29.46 11.29
CA TYR A 102 -7.76 -28.39 11.92
C TYR A 102 -6.74 -27.76 10.96
N TRP A 103 -5.90 -28.57 10.31
CA TRP A 103 -4.91 -28.08 9.36
C TRP A 103 -5.53 -27.50 8.09
N ILE A 104 -6.65 -28.05 7.61
CA ILE A 104 -7.44 -27.44 6.53
C ILE A 104 -7.87 -26.02 6.94
N GLY A 105 -8.35 -25.83 8.18
CA GLY A 105 -8.68 -24.51 8.71
C GLY A 105 -7.50 -23.53 8.69
N VAL A 106 -6.32 -23.98 9.13
CA VAL A 106 -5.08 -23.17 9.09
C VAL A 106 -4.70 -22.80 7.66
N LEU A 107 -4.77 -23.74 6.71
CA LEU A 107 -4.46 -23.51 5.30
C LEU A 107 -5.45 -22.55 4.64
N LEU A 108 -6.74 -22.63 4.98
CA LEU A 108 -7.75 -21.69 4.49
C LEU A 108 -7.49 -20.26 5.00
N LEU A 109 -7.12 -20.11 6.27
CA LEU A 109 -6.73 -18.80 6.83
C LEU A 109 -5.48 -18.25 6.12
N LEU A 110 -4.48 -19.09 5.88
CA LEU A 110 -3.28 -18.71 5.13
C LEU A 110 -3.62 -18.28 3.70
N GLY A 111 -4.48 -19.04 3.02
CA GLY A 111 -5.00 -18.70 1.70
C GLY A 111 -5.72 -17.34 1.69
N ALA A 112 -6.51 -17.06 2.72
CA ALA A 112 -7.17 -15.76 2.88
C ALA A 112 -6.15 -14.61 3.06
N VAL A 113 -5.06 -14.82 3.79
CA VAL A 113 -3.97 -13.82 3.92
C VAL A 113 -3.33 -13.55 2.55
N VAL A 114 -2.99 -14.60 1.79
CA VAL A 114 -2.39 -14.46 0.45
C VAL A 114 -3.35 -13.73 -0.49
N TRP A 115 -4.63 -14.12 -0.49
CA TRP A 115 -5.66 -13.47 -1.29
C TRP A 115 -5.79 -11.98 -0.96
N MET A 116 -5.82 -11.63 0.33
CA MET A 116 -5.83 -10.25 0.79
C MET A 116 -4.60 -9.47 0.33
N ALA A 117 -3.42 -10.09 0.33
CA ALA A 117 -2.19 -9.46 -0.17
C ALA A 117 -2.27 -9.16 -1.67
N VAL A 118 -2.85 -10.05 -2.48
CA VAL A 118 -3.10 -9.82 -3.92
C VAL A 118 -4.05 -8.65 -4.13
N LEU A 119 -5.16 -8.60 -3.39
CA LEU A 119 -6.10 -7.49 -3.46
C LEU A 119 -5.46 -6.15 -3.05
N ASP A 120 -4.62 -6.14 -2.01
CA ASP A 120 -3.92 -4.93 -1.59
C ASP A 120 -2.88 -4.47 -2.62
N PHE A 121 -2.16 -5.40 -3.24
CA PHE A 121 -1.23 -5.09 -4.33
C PHE A 121 -1.97 -4.46 -5.52
N TRP A 122 -3.10 -5.03 -5.92
CA TRP A 122 -3.88 -4.50 -7.03
C TRP A 122 -4.46 -3.12 -6.72
N ALA A 123 -5.04 -2.93 -5.53
CA ALA A 123 -5.54 -1.64 -5.09
C ALA A 123 -4.44 -0.57 -5.02
N THR A 124 -3.25 -0.95 -4.57
CA THR A 124 -2.07 -0.06 -4.54
C THR A 124 -1.66 0.32 -5.96
N ARG A 125 -1.61 -0.64 -6.89
CA ARG A 125 -1.25 -0.39 -8.29
C ARG A 125 -2.24 0.57 -8.97
N VAL A 126 -3.54 0.36 -8.79
CA VAL A 126 -4.58 1.21 -9.38
C VAL A 126 -4.47 2.65 -8.85
N TYR A 127 -4.28 2.81 -7.54
CA TYR A 127 -4.08 4.12 -6.92
C TYR A 127 -2.82 4.82 -7.45
N TRP A 128 -1.70 4.10 -7.53
CA TRP A 128 -0.44 4.66 -8.03
C TRP A 128 -0.55 5.16 -9.48
N LEU A 129 -1.25 4.42 -10.34
CA LEU A 129 -1.50 4.83 -11.73
C LEU A 129 -2.42 6.06 -11.84
N ALA A 130 -3.41 6.20 -10.96
CA ALA A 130 -4.23 7.40 -10.91
C ALA A 130 -3.37 8.61 -10.51
N ARG A 131 -2.60 8.49 -9.43
CA ARG A 131 -1.76 9.58 -8.92
C ARG A 131 -0.64 9.96 -9.88
N TYR A 132 -0.03 8.97 -10.55
CA TYR A 132 0.99 9.21 -11.57
C TYR A 132 0.45 10.03 -12.74
N ARG A 133 -0.80 9.79 -13.16
CA ARG A 133 -1.45 10.57 -14.23
C ARG A 133 -1.63 12.04 -13.83
N GLU A 134 -2.07 12.29 -12.60
CA GLU A 134 -2.24 13.66 -12.07
C GLU A 134 -0.90 14.40 -11.99
N ILE A 135 0.15 13.74 -11.48
CA ILE A 135 1.49 14.33 -11.41
C ILE A 135 2.01 14.67 -12.81
N LYS A 136 1.75 13.80 -13.79
CA LYS A 136 2.16 14.04 -15.17
C LYS A 136 1.42 15.24 -15.78
N THR A 137 0.10 15.36 -15.58
CA THR A 137 -0.67 16.50 -16.09
C THR A 137 -0.24 17.82 -15.45
N ASP A 138 0.13 17.80 -14.16
CA ASP A 138 0.66 18.98 -13.48
C ASP A 138 2.02 19.40 -14.04
N HIS A 139 2.92 18.43 -14.29
CA HIS A 139 4.20 18.71 -14.93
C HIS A 139 4.03 19.27 -16.34
N ASP A 140 3.16 18.67 -17.15
CA ASP A 140 2.87 19.14 -18.51
C ASP A 140 2.30 20.58 -18.49
N THR A 141 1.47 20.89 -17.49
CA THR A 141 0.90 22.24 -17.32
C THR A 141 1.98 23.25 -16.91
N LYS A 142 2.87 22.89 -15.98
CA LYS A 142 4.01 23.74 -15.59
C LYS A 142 4.95 23.99 -16.77
N LEU A 143 5.31 22.94 -17.51
CA LEU A 143 6.16 23.07 -18.70
C LEU A 143 5.52 23.98 -19.76
N ARG A 144 4.21 23.88 -19.99
CA ARG A 144 3.49 24.77 -20.92
C ARG A 144 3.51 26.22 -20.45
N ARG A 145 3.34 26.46 -19.15
CA ARG A 145 3.43 27.80 -18.56
C ARG A 145 4.83 28.38 -18.72
N ASP A 146 5.86 27.61 -18.41
CA ASP A 146 7.24 28.05 -18.51
C ASP A 146 7.64 28.33 -19.96
N LEU A 147 7.19 27.50 -20.91
CA LEU A 147 7.36 27.75 -22.34
C LEU A 147 6.65 29.01 -22.81
N ALA A 148 5.45 29.31 -22.31
CA ALA A 148 4.73 30.54 -22.65
C ALA A 148 5.46 31.78 -22.12
N VAL A 149 5.92 31.75 -20.86
CA VAL A 149 6.72 32.83 -20.26
C VAL A 149 8.02 33.04 -21.03
N TYR A 150 8.72 31.96 -21.38
CA TYR A 150 9.97 32.04 -22.15
C TYR A 150 9.74 32.63 -23.55
N ARG A 151 8.65 32.25 -24.24
CA ARG A 151 8.28 32.85 -25.52
C ARG A 151 7.99 34.35 -25.39
N GLN A 152 7.28 34.76 -24.33
CA GLN A 152 6.96 36.16 -24.08
C GLN A 152 8.22 36.99 -23.78
N GLN A 153 9.14 36.46 -22.96
CA GLN A 153 10.43 37.10 -22.68
C GLN A 153 11.23 37.30 -23.96
N LYS A 154 11.34 36.25 -24.80
CA LYS A 154 12.04 36.33 -26.08
C LYS A 154 11.45 37.36 -27.05
N LEU A 155 10.12 37.53 -27.07
CA LEU A 155 9.46 38.56 -27.88
C LEU A 155 9.74 39.97 -27.33
N ASN A 156 9.75 40.15 -26.01
CA ASN A 156 10.04 41.43 -25.36
C ASN A 156 11.50 41.86 -25.58
N ASP A 157 12.45 40.92 -25.49
CA ASP A 157 13.87 41.20 -25.73
C ASP A 157 14.12 41.62 -27.18
N ARG A 158 13.40 41.03 -28.15
CA ARG A 158 13.42 41.49 -29.55
C ARG A 158 12.85 42.89 -29.72
N ALA A 159 11.77 43.21 -29.01
CA ALA A 159 11.15 44.53 -29.07
C ALA A 159 12.06 45.63 -28.50
N LYS A 160 12.78 45.37 -27.40
CA LYS A 160 13.76 46.31 -26.83
C LYS A 160 14.95 46.60 -27.76
N GLY A 161 15.31 45.65 -28.63
CA GLY A 161 16.37 45.82 -29.62
C GLY A 161 15.97 46.67 -30.83
N LEU A 162 14.67 46.86 -31.07
CA LEU A 162 14.18 47.81 -32.07
C LEU A 162 14.32 49.22 -31.46
N LYS A 163 15.27 50.02 -31.96
CA LYS A 163 15.35 51.45 -31.61
C LYS A 163 13.95 52.06 -31.78
N PRO A 164 13.44 52.84 -30.80
CA PRO A 164 12.21 53.59 -31.01
C PRO A 164 12.38 54.39 -32.30
N PRO A 165 11.33 54.50 -33.14
CA PRO A 165 11.41 55.29 -34.35
C PRO A 165 11.86 56.68 -33.92
N THR A 166 13.07 57.07 -34.33
CA THR A 166 13.48 58.46 -34.29
C THR A 166 12.47 59.17 -35.16
N ASP A 167 11.62 59.94 -34.51
CA ASP A 167 10.62 60.76 -35.15
C ASP A 167 11.36 61.85 -35.93
N ASP A 168 11.80 61.52 -37.14
CA ASP A 168 12.44 62.44 -38.09
C ASP A 168 11.42 63.40 -38.73
N THR A 169 10.20 63.50 -38.16
CA THR A 169 9.27 64.59 -38.46
C THR A 169 9.73 65.87 -37.78
N THR A 170 10.85 66.40 -38.27
CA THR A 170 11.16 67.82 -38.13
C THR A 170 9.94 68.60 -38.65
N PRO A 171 9.28 69.46 -37.84
CA PRO A 171 8.19 70.28 -38.35
C PRO A 171 8.75 71.19 -39.44
N GLU A 172 8.39 70.89 -40.67
CA GLU A 172 8.75 71.68 -41.83
C GLU A 172 7.93 72.98 -41.79
N GLY A 173 8.62 74.10 -41.51
CA GLY A 173 8.15 75.43 -41.87
C GLY A 173 7.66 76.31 -40.71
N ASP A 174 8.57 77.08 -40.12
CA ASP A 174 8.21 78.44 -39.69
C ASP A 174 8.24 79.35 -40.93
N PRO A 175 7.13 80.04 -41.27
CA PRO A 175 7.12 80.99 -42.38
C PRO A 175 7.95 82.23 -42.05
N PRO A 176 8.60 82.86 -43.04
CA PRO A 176 9.44 84.03 -42.82
C PRO A 176 8.59 85.21 -42.33
N VAL A 177 8.96 85.75 -41.17
CA VAL A 177 8.41 87.00 -40.64
C VAL A 177 9.04 88.15 -41.43
N ALA A 178 8.17 88.98 -42.01
CA ALA A 178 8.50 90.16 -42.79
C ALA A 178 9.07 91.32 -41.95
#